data_AF-X0WFQ9-F1
#
_entry.id   AF-X0WFQ9-F1
#
_cell.length_a   1.000
_cell.length_b   1.000
_cell.length_c   1.000
_cell.angle_alpha   90.00
_cell.angle_beta   90.00
_cell.angle_gamma   90.00
#
_symmetry.space_group_name_H-M   'P 1'
#
loop_
_entity.id
_entity.type
_entity.pdbx_description
1 polymer ?
#
loop_
_entity_poly.entity_id
_entity_poly.type
_entity_poly.pdbx_seq_one_letter_code
_entity_poly.pdbx_strand_id
1 'polypeptide(L)'
;MPRIKVDYEKGYLTEREVLLLKNRLNGVNKAGFKHSEIPFPEEGEGFSLTPQQIEKGRYWLVNQWKTPRGTERKNNPFGYREQHVLEEFETIKLVDFVDKANYYQNQYGIRAYQPYYRVEGKDGSTFEYLVWSGQCQILG
;
A
#
# COMPACT_ATOMS: atom_id res chain seq x y z
N MET A 1 18.54 20.27 6.90
CA MET A 1 18.31 18.81 6.77
C MET A 1 18.34 18.45 5.29
N PRO A 2 19.07 17.40 4.85
CA PRO A 2 19.06 16.98 3.45
C PRO A 2 17.64 16.56 3.05
N ARG A 3 17.18 17.03 1.88
CA ARG A 3 15.93 16.57 1.28
C ARG A 3 16.10 15.10 0.93
N ILE A 4 15.33 14.22 1.58
CA ILE A 4 15.29 12.80 1.21
C ILE A 4 14.93 12.73 -0.28
N LYS A 5 15.73 12.01 -1.07
CA LYS A 5 15.42 11.64 -2.44
C LYS A 5 15.03 10.17 -2.44
N VAL A 6 14.08 9.81 -3.29
CA VAL A 6 13.75 8.41 -3.53
C VAL A 6 14.74 7.91 -4.56
N ASP A 7 15.44 6.83 -4.23
CA ASP A 7 16.31 6.11 -5.14
C ASP A 7 15.53 4.90 -5.68
N TYR A 8 15.17 4.96 -6.96
CA TYR A 8 14.40 3.91 -7.63
C TYR A 8 15.29 2.80 -8.19
N GLU A 9 16.61 3.03 -8.35
CA GLU A 9 17.53 2.08 -9.00
C GLU A 9 17.75 0.82 -8.14
N LYS A 10 17.55 0.93 -6.82
CA LYS A 10 17.68 -0.19 -5.89
C LYS A 10 16.53 -1.22 -5.95
N GLY A 11 15.46 -0.94 -6.69
CA GLY A 11 14.34 -1.88 -6.91
C GLY A 11 13.39 -2.10 -5.72
N TYR A 12 13.58 -1.40 -4.60
CA TYR A 12 12.66 -1.43 -3.45
C TYR A 12 12.45 -0.04 -2.84
N LEU A 13 11.37 0.13 -2.07
CA LEU A 13 11.08 1.35 -1.33
C LEU A 13 11.06 1.10 0.18
N THR A 14 11.72 1.99 0.93
CA THR A 14 11.62 2.04 2.40
C THR A 14 10.32 2.70 2.86
N GLU A 15 9.91 2.47 4.11
CA GLU A 15 8.68 3.08 4.66
C GLU A 15 8.76 4.61 4.61
N ARG A 16 9.95 5.15 4.85
CA ARG A 16 10.23 6.58 4.78
C ARG A 16 10.07 7.13 3.35
N GLU A 17 10.46 6.37 2.33
CA GLU A 17 10.30 6.77 0.93
C GLU A 17 8.84 6.70 0.49
N VAL A 18 8.10 5.64 0.87
CA VAL A 18 6.66 5.54 0.60
C VAL A 18 5.90 6.70 1.25
N LEU A 19 6.19 7.02 2.51
CA LEU A 19 5.59 8.17 3.21
C LEU A 19 5.97 9.51 2.57
N LEU A 20 7.21 9.64 2.10
CA LEU A 20 7.66 10.84 1.39
C LEU A 20 6.90 11.02 0.07
N LEU A 21 6.74 9.97 -0.72
CA LEU A 21 5.96 10.00 -1.96
C LEU A 21 4.51 10.38 -1.68
N LYS A 22 3.87 9.72 -0.71
CA LYS A 22 2.51 10.06 -0.25
C LYS A 22 2.38 11.55 0.12
N ASN A 23 3.32 12.07 0.90
CA ASN A 23 3.29 13.46 1.33
C ASN A 23 3.53 14.46 0.19
N ARG A 24 4.31 14.08 -0.83
CA ARG A 24 4.50 14.90 -2.03
C ARG A 24 3.24 14.94 -2.88
N LEU A 25 2.62 13.77 -3.12
CA LEU A 25 1.36 13.65 -3.85
C LEU A 25 0.22 14.42 -3.19
N ASN A 26 0.18 14.45 -1.85
CA ASN A 26 -0.85 15.16 -1.08
C ASN A 26 -0.51 16.63 -0.77
N GLY A 27 0.58 17.17 -1.34
CA GLY A 27 1.01 18.54 -1.08
C GLY A 27 0.11 19.58 -1.75
N VAL A 28 -0.67 20.33 -0.97
CA VAL A 28 -1.47 21.47 -1.45
C VAL A 28 -0.55 22.58 -2.00
N ASN A 29 -0.93 23.20 -3.12
CA ASN A 29 -0.23 24.33 -3.78
C ASN A 29 1.17 24.07 -4.34
N LYS A 30 1.62 22.81 -4.49
CA LYS A 30 2.92 22.51 -5.10
C LYS A 30 2.78 22.12 -6.56
N ALA A 31 3.22 23.01 -7.44
CA ALA A 31 3.22 22.87 -8.89
C ALA A 31 4.10 21.72 -9.47
N GLY A 32 4.55 20.71 -8.69
CA GLY A 32 5.75 19.97 -9.10
C GLY A 32 5.93 18.52 -8.65
N PHE A 33 4.91 17.81 -8.15
CA PHE A 33 5.02 16.35 -8.03
C PHE A 33 3.68 15.70 -8.34
N LYS A 34 3.57 15.17 -9.55
CA LYS A 34 2.42 14.46 -10.07
C LYS A 34 2.62 12.96 -9.86
N HIS A 35 1.51 12.25 -9.74
CA HIS A 35 1.49 10.79 -9.71
C HIS A 35 2.25 10.17 -10.89
N SER A 36 2.10 10.75 -12.09
CA SER A 36 2.81 10.34 -13.31
C SER A 36 4.33 10.49 -13.28
N GLU A 37 4.90 11.15 -12.25
CA GLU A 37 6.35 11.30 -12.07
C GLU A 37 6.95 10.15 -11.24
N ILE A 38 6.11 9.23 -10.74
CA ILE A 38 6.57 8.00 -10.08
C ILE A 38 6.81 6.95 -11.17
N PRO A 39 8.06 6.47 -11.35
CA PRO A 39 8.37 5.46 -12.35
C PRO A 39 7.99 4.09 -11.82
N PHE A 40 6.69 3.81 -11.72
CA PHE A 40 6.24 2.48 -11.34
C PHE A 40 6.85 1.44 -12.28
N PRO A 41 7.27 0.27 -11.76
CA PRO A 41 7.63 -0.88 -12.58
C PRO A 41 6.48 -1.27 -13.52
N GLU A 42 6.73 -2.16 -14.48
CA GLU A 42 5.72 -2.60 -15.44
C GLU A 42 4.39 -2.98 -14.76
N GLU A 43 3.29 -2.83 -15.50
CA GLU A 43 1.94 -2.92 -14.94
C GLU A 43 1.76 -4.23 -14.16
N GLY A 44 1.59 -4.11 -12.84
CA GLY A 44 1.42 -5.23 -11.92
C GLY A 44 2.69 -5.74 -11.22
N GLU A 45 3.88 -5.29 -11.58
CA GLU A 45 5.09 -5.69 -10.85
C GLU A 45 5.22 -4.96 -9.51
N GLY A 46 4.99 -3.63 -9.50
CA GLY A 46 5.09 -2.81 -8.29
C GLY A 46 6.49 -2.76 -7.66
N PHE A 47 6.69 -1.82 -6.74
CA PHE A 47 7.94 -1.73 -5.99
C PHE A 47 7.98 -2.78 -4.88
N SER A 48 9.11 -3.49 -4.79
CA SER A 48 9.41 -4.29 -3.60
C SER A 48 9.50 -3.41 -2.36
N LEU A 49 9.27 -3.99 -1.18
CA LEU A 49 9.42 -3.32 0.10
C LEU A 49 10.58 -3.93 0.88
N THR A 50 11.06 -3.22 1.90
CA THR A 50 12.07 -3.80 2.79
C THR A 50 11.51 -5.01 3.56
N PRO A 51 12.34 -6.01 3.92
CA PRO A 51 11.89 -7.16 4.70
C PRO A 51 11.14 -6.79 5.98
N GLN A 52 11.58 -5.73 6.67
CA GLN A 52 10.91 -5.26 7.89
C GLN A 52 9.51 -4.70 7.62
N GLN A 53 9.31 -4.03 6.48
CA GLN A 53 7.97 -3.56 6.10
C GLN A 53 7.05 -4.71 5.70
N ILE A 54 7.58 -5.70 4.98
CA ILE A 54 6.83 -6.89 4.58
C ILE A 54 6.34 -7.63 5.83
N GLU A 55 7.22 -7.86 6.81
CA GLU A 55 6.85 -8.54 8.06
C GLU A 55 5.84 -7.72 8.88
N LYS A 56 6.06 -6.40 9.01
CA LYS A 56 5.12 -5.49 9.67
C LYS A 56 3.75 -5.50 8.99
N GLY A 57 3.71 -5.50 7.66
CA GLY A 57 2.49 -5.55 6.86
C GLY A 57 1.76 -6.87 7.03
N ARG A 58 2.47 -8.00 6.91
CA ARG A 58 1.94 -9.35 7.15
C ARG A 58 1.31 -9.44 8.53
N TYR A 59 2.04 -9.03 9.57
CA TYR A 59 1.56 -9.05 10.94
C TYR A 59 0.29 -8.20 11.11
N TRP A 60 0.27 -6.99 10.54
CA TRP A 60 -0.90 -6.12 10.61
C TRP A 60 -2.12 -6.73 9.92
N LEU A 61 -1.96 -7.32 8.73
CA LEU A 61 -3.01 -7.98 7.97
C LEU A 61 -3.56 -9.21 8.71
N VAL A 62 -2.69 -10.12 9.16
CA VAL A 62 -3.11 -11.30 9.94
C VAL A 62 -3.82 -10.87 11.21
N ASN A 63 -3.40 -9.78 11.86
CA ASN A 63 -4.09 -9.26 13.03
C ASN A 63 -5.45 -8.62 12.72
N GLN A 64 -5.77 -8.25 11.47
CA GLN A 64 -7.14 -7.90 11.07
C GLN A 64 -8.03 -9.15 10.95
N TRP A 65 -7.44 -10.30 10.62
CA TRP A 65 -8.14 -11.57 10.44
C TRP A 65 -8.31 -12.36 11.74
N LYS A 66 -7.20 -12.70 12.39
CA LYS A 66 -7.13 -13.60 13.54
C LYS A 66 -6.73 -12.83 14.80
N THR A 67 -7.25 -13.29 15.94
CA THR A 67 -6.75 -12.91 17.26
C THR A 67 -5.35 -13.52 17.48
N PRO A 68 -4.59 -13.07 18.50
CA PRO A 68 -3.32 -13.72 18.86
C PRO A 68 -3.46 -15.22 19.19
N ARG A 69 -4.66 -15.71 19.48
CA ARG A 69 -4.96 -17.13 19.74
C ARG A 69 -5.33 -17.93 18.48
N GLY A 70 -5.30 -17.31 17.31
CA GLY A 70 -5.65 -17.94 16.03
C GLY A 70 -7.15 -17.97 15.70
N THR A 71 -8.02 -17.54 16.62
CA THR A 71 -9.47 -17.44 16.35
C THR A 71 -9.77 -16.28 15.41
N GLU A 72 -10.61 -16.51 14.40
CA GLU A 72 -11.09 -15.46 13.49
C GLU A 72 -11.84 -14.35 14.24
N ARG A 73 -11.62 -13.11 13.81
CA ARG A 73 -12.26 -11.92 14.36
C ARG A 73 -13.63 -11.71 13.74
N LYS A 74 -14.60 -11.26 14.55
CA LYS A 74 -15.96 -10.93 14.08
C LYS A 74 -16.00 -9.87 12.98
N ASN A 75 -15.04 -8.95 12.99
CA ASN A 75 -14.91 -7.86 12.02
C ASN A 75 -13.81 -8.13 10.98
N ASN A 76 -13.54 -9.40 10.68
CA ASN A 76 -12.60 -9.81 9.65
C ASN A 76 -12.99 -9.18 8.29
N PRO A 77 -12.12 -8.37 7.67
CA PRO A 77 -12.41 -7.76 6.37
C PRO A 77 -12.15 -8.70 5.17
N PHE A 78 -11.60 -9.89 5.39
CA PHE A 78 -11.12 -10.79 4.35
C PHE A 78 -12.10 -11.93 4.05
N GLY A 79 -12.36 -12.18 2.76
CA GLY A 79 -13.03 -13.39 2.29
C GLY A 79 -12.07 -14.57 2.18
N TYR A 80 -12.58 -15.72 1.73
CA TYR A 80 -11.80 -16.95 1.62
C TYR A 80 -10.55 -16.80 0.75
N ARG A 81 -10.63 -16.02 -0.34
CA ARG A 81 -9.50 -15.80 -1.24
C ARG A 81 -8.39 -15.01 -0.57
N GLU A 82 -8.69 -13.90 0.11
CA GLU A 82 -7.66 -13.10 0.77
C GLU A 82 -7.04 -13.85 1.96
N GLN A 83 -7.86 -14.64 2.68
CA GLN A 83 -7.38 -15.53 3.73
C GLN A 83 -6.38 -16.57 3.19
N HIS A 84 -6.71 -17.20 2.05
CA HIS A 84 -5.82 -18.14 1.37
C HIS A 84 -4.49 -17.49 0.98
N VAL A 85 -4.52 -16.28 0.39
CA VAL A 85 -3.31 -15.53 0.05
C VAL A 85 -2.47 -15.21 1.31
N LEU A 86 -3.09 -14.93 2.46
CA LEU A 86 -2.39 -14.68 3.71
C LEU A 86 -1.79 -15.95 4.33
N GLU A 87 -2.39 -17.12 4.11
CA GLU A 87 -1.84 -18.42 4.51
C GLU A 87 -0.64 -18.79 3.62
N GLU A 88 -0.77 -18.60 2.31
CA GLU A 88 0.29 -18.81 1.32
C GLU A 88 1.24 -17.62 1.16
N PHE A 89 1.21 -16.65 2.09
CA PHE A 89 1.92 -15.38 1.95
C PHE A 89 3.40 -15.54 1.55
N GLU A 90 3.77 -14.78 0.52
CA GLU A 90 5.13 -14.63 0.02
C GLU A 90 5.65 -13.20 0.25
N THR A 91 4.93 -12.17 -0.23
CA THR A 91 5.41 -10.79 -0.17
C THR A 91 4.30 -9.74 -0.23
N ILE A 92 4.70 -8.47 -0.04
CA ILE A 92 3.87 -7.28 -0.25
C ILE A 92 4.63 -6.31 -1.15
N LYS A 93 3.96 -5.80 -2.18
CA LYS A 93 4.51 -4.80 -3.10
C LYS A 93 3.68 -3.53 -3.09
N LEU A 94 4.32 -2.38 -3.26
CA LEU A 94 3.63 -1.11 -3.52
C LEU A 94 3.36 -1.02 -5.02
N VAL A 95 2.11 -1.20 -5.42
CA VAL A 95 1.72 -1.22 -6.83
C VAL A 95 1.25 0.14 -7.32
N ASP A 96 0.68 0.99 -6.45
CA ASP A 96 0.23 2.32 -6.85
C ASP A 96 0.06 3.31 -5.66
N PHE A 97 -0.36 4.55 -5.96
CA PHE A 97 -1.05 5.44 -5.04
C PHE A 97 -2.44 5.80 -5.59
N VAL A 98 -3.50 5.50 -4.84
CA VAL A 98 -4.90 5.78 -5.23
C VAL A 98 -5.39 7.05 -4.56
N ASP A 99 -5.90 8.01 -5.34
CA ASP A 99 -6.52 9.23 -4.81
C ASP A 99 -7.92 8.92 -4.24
N LYS A 100 -8.09 9.12 -2.93
CA LYS A 100 -9.38 8.94 -2.23
C LYS A 100 -10.14 10.25 -2.05
N ALA A 101 -9.66 11.35 -2.62
CA ALA A 101 -10.36 12.63 -2.54
C ALA A 101 -11.68 12.57 -3.33
N ASN A 102 -12.73 13.16 -2.76
CA ASN A 102 -13.99 13.29 -3.47
C ASN A 102 -13.92 14.38 -4.56
N TYR A 103 -14.95 14.45 -5.39
CA TYR A 103 -15.03 15.41 -6.49
C TYR A 103 -14.80 16.86 -6.05
N TYR A 104 -15.44 17.30 -4.96
CA TYR A 104 -15.30 18.66 -4.44
C TYR A 104 -13.87 18.94 -3.97
N GLN A 105 -13.26 18.03 -3.21
CA GLN A 105 -11.87 18.16 -2.76
C GLN A 105 -10.91 18.31 -3.95
N ASN A 106 -11.09 17.50 -4.99
CA ASN A 106 -10.30 17.58 -6.20
C ASN A 106 -10.44 18.93 -6.92
N GLN A 107 -11.64 19.52 -6.95
CA GLN A 107 -11.85 20.86 -7.54
C GLN A 107 -11.04 21.96 -6.81
N TYR A 108 -10.82 21.81 -5.51
CA TYR A 108 -9.99 22.72 -4.70
C TYR A 108 -8.52 22.32 -4.65
N GLY A 109 -8.08 21.37 -5.48
CA GLY A 109 -6.70 20.89 -5.50
C GLY A 109 -6.29 20.10 -4.26
N ILE A 110 -7.25 19.65 -3.45
CA ILE A 110 -7.01 18.78 -2.29
C ILE A 110 -6.95 17.34 -2.78
N ARG A 111 -5.83 16.68 -2.51
CA ARG A 111 -5.58 15.27 -2.85
C ARG A 111 -5.55 14.41 -1.60
N ALA A 112 -5.93 13.14 -1.73
CA ALA A 112 -5.90 12.18 -0.63
C ALA A 112 -5.35 10.82 -1.09
N TYR A 113 -4.22 10.85 -1.80
CA TYR A 113 -3.46 9.67 -2.21
C TYR A 113 -3.12 8.76 -1.03
N GLN A 114 -3.50 7.49 -1.15
CA GLN A 114 -3.11 6.41 -0.26
C GLN A 114 -2.22 5.41 -1.02
N PRO A 115 -1.19 4.84 -0.36
CA PRO A 115 -0.46 3.72 -0.92
C PRO A 115 -1.40 2.54 -1.18
N TYR A 116 -1.26 1.95 -2.36
CA TYR A 116 -1.99 0.78 -2.83
C TYR A 116 -1.02 -0.39 -2.91
N TYR A 117 -1.32 -1.45 -2.17
CA TYR A 117 -0.45 -2.60 -2.00
C TYR A 117 -1.07 -3.85 -2.59
N ARG A 118 -0.23 -4.70 -3.17
CA ARG A 118 -0.56 -6.07 -3.55
C ARG A 118 0.10 -7.03 -2.59
N VAL A 119 -0.65 -8.00 -2.11
CA VAL A 119 -0.16 -9.16 -1.37
C VAL A 119 -0.09 -10.32 -2.34
N GLU A 120 1.03 -11.02 -2.33
CA GLU A 120 1.26 -12.17 -3.21
C GLU A 120 1.47 -13.42 -2.34
N GLY A 121 0.80 -14.51 -2.71
CA GLY A 121 0.99 -15.84 -2.17
C GLY A 121 1.92 -16.66 -3.07
N LYS A 122 2.57 -17.67 -2.49
CA LYS A 122 3.54 -18.55 -3.16
C LYS A 122 2.99 -19.33 -4.34
N ASP A 123 1.66 -19.52 -4.37
CA ASP A 123 0.94 -20.19 -5.44
C ASP A 123 0.51 -19.23 -6.57
N GLY A 124 0.94 -17.96 -6.50
CA GLY A 124 0.57 -16.91 -7.44
C GLY A 124 -0.78 -16.26 -7.14
N SER A 125 -1.48 -16.66 -6.08
CA SER A 125 -2.69 -15.96 -5.64
C SER A 125 -2.36 -14.56 -5.14
N THR A 126 -3.25 -13.60 -5.38
CA THR A 126 -3.04 -12.20 -4.97
C THR A 126 -4.33 -11.55 -4.49
N PHE A 127 -4.18 -10.51 -3.69
CA PHE A 127 -5.21 -9.51 -3.47
C PHE A 127 -4.57 -8.15 -3.27
N GLU A 128 -5.35 -7.09 -3.48
CA GLU A 128 -4.88 -5.74 -3.25
C GLU A 128 -5.67 -5.01 -2.16
N TYR A 129 -4.95 -4.16 -1.44
CA TYR A 129 -5.52 -3.36 -0.37
C TYR A 129 -4.90 -1.98 -0.27
N LEU A 130 -5.64 -1.07 0.35
CA LEU A 130 -5.11 0.15 0.93
C LEU A 130 -5.59 0.32 2.36
N VAL A 131 -4.92 1.21 3.11
CA VAL A 131 -5.35 1.59 4.45
C VAL A 131 -5.99 2.96 4.41
N TRP A 132 -7.25 3.05 4.81
CA TRP A 132 -7.99 4.31 4.90
C TRP A 132 -8.72 4.39 6.24
N SER A 133 -8.56 5.51 6.95
CA SER A 133 -9.13 5.71 8.29
C SER A 133 -8.81 4.58 9.27
N GLY A 134 -7.61 3.98 9.16
CA GLY A 134 -7.17 2.86 10.00
C GLY A 134 -7.74 1.50 9.61
N GLN A 135 -8.57 1.41 8.57
CA GLN A 135 -9.19 0.18 8.11
C GLN A 135 -8.53 -0.34 6.84
N CYS A 136 -8.45 -1.67 6.72
CA CYS A 136 -8.10 -2.35 5.48
C CYS A 136 -9.27 -2.24 4.50
N GLN A 137 -9.02 -1.71 3.30
CA GLN A 137 -9.98 -1.73 2.21
C GLN A 137 -9.43 -2.61 1.10
N ILE A 138 -10.12 -3.72 0.83
CA ILE A 138 -9.83 -4.63 -0.29
C ILE A 138 -10.37 -3.98 -1.58
N LEU A 139 -9.59 -4.01 -2.65
CA LEU A 139 -9.92 -3.33 -3.91
C LEU A 139 -9.94 -4.25 -5.13
N GLY A 140 -9.43 -5.48 -5.01
CA GLY A 140 -9.26 -6.43 -6.11
C GLY A 140 -8.99 -7.82 -5.60
#